data_AF-A0A015J6J9-F1
#
_entry.id   AF-A0A015J6J9-F1
#
_cell.length_a   1.000
_cell.length_b   1.000
_cell.length_c   1.000
_cell.angle_alpha   90.00
_cell.angle_beta   90.00
_cell.angle_gamma   90.00
#
_symmetry.space_group_name_H-M   'P 1'
#
loop_
_entity.id
_entity.type
_entity.pdbx_description
1 polymer ?
#
loop_
_entity_poly.entity_id
_entity_poly.type
_entity_poly.pdbx_seq_one_letter_code
_entity_poly.pdbx_strand_id
1 'polypeptide(L)' 'MTSNFDSEKNKNRGGRPLSSIWKDITRRSHVGSGKYQATCKYCNFFWSRGDVSKLEEHLANHCSEAPASVVRRYLSKVLE' A
#
# COMPACT_ATOMS: atom_id res chain seq x y z
N MET A 1 -15.84 9.44 23.05
CA MET A 1 -14.39 9.52 23.35
C MET A 1 -13.91 8.12 23.69
N THR A 2 -13.11 7.50 22.83
CA THR A 2 -12.01 6.57 23.18
C THR A 2 -11.38 6.10 21.88
N SER A 3 -10.34 6.85 21.51
CA SER A 3 -9.43 6.54 20.42
C SER A 3 -8.58 5.33 20.83
N ASN A 4 -8.74 4.20 20.15
CA ASN A 4 -7.76 3.10 20.25
C ASN A 4 -6.81 3.21 19.05
N PHE A 5 -5.82 4.09 19.20
CA PHE A 5 -4.63 4.14 18.36
C PHE A 5 -3.69 3.03 18.83
N ASP A 6 -3.84 1.83 18.27
CA ASP A 6 -2.86 0.75 18.46
C ASP A 6 -1.66 1.02 17.53
N SER A 7 -0.72 1.80 18.05
CA SER A 7 0.67 1.79 17.63
C SER A 7 1.29 0.54 18.22
N GLU A 8 1.80 -0.41 17.42
CA GLU A 8 2.94 -1.29 17.77
C GLU A 8 3.28 -2.30 16.65
N LYS A 9 4.40 -2.09 15.94
CA LYS A 9 5.59 -2.99 15.95
C LYS A 9 6.49 -2.80 14.73
N ASN A 10 7.58 -2.09 14.99
CA ASN A 10 8.84 -2.21 14.31
C ASN A 10 9.36 -3.66 14.48
N LYS A 11 9.47 -4.42 13.38
CA LYS A 11 10.21 -5.68 13.34
C LYS A 11 11.18 -5.65 12.17
N ASN A 12 12.41 -5.33 12.50
CA ASN A 12 13.62 -5.49 11.72
C ASN A 12 13.81 -7.00 11.49
N ARG A 13 13.33 -7.53 10.36
CA ARG A 13 13.68 -8.87 9.86
C ARG A 13 14.33 -8.68 8.51
N GLY A 14 15.59 -9.11 8.38
CA GLY A 14 16.42 -9.03 7.18
C GLY A 14 15.89 -9.85 6.01
N GLY A 15 14.83 -9.34 5.39
CA GLY A 15 14.30 -9.71 4.08
C GLY A 15 13.66 -8.44 3.50
N ARG A 16 13.61 -8.31 2.16
CA ARG A 16 13.07 -7.13 1.45
C ARG A 16 11.90 -6.55 2.23
N PRO A 17 12.00 -5.30 2.75
CA PRO A 17 11.05 -4.77 3.72
C PRO A 17 9.65 -4.97 3.16
N LEU A 18 8.79 -5.66 3.92
CA LEU A 18 7.40 -5.95 3.54
C LEU A 18 6.81 -4.67 2.96
N SER A 19 6.65 -4.64 1.63
CA SER A 19 6.66 -3.41 0.83
C SER A 19 5.94 -2.27 1.55
N SER A 20 6.62 -1.13 1.76
CA SER A 20 6.09 0.05 2.46
C SER A 20 4.73 0.54 1.92
N ILE A 21 4.29 0.02 0.76
CA ILE A 21 2.99 0.21 0.13
C ILE A 21 1.81 0.07 1.09
N TRP A 22 1.88 -0.81 2.10
CA TRP A 22 0.79 -1.01 3.06
C TRP A 22 0.56 0.16 4.02
N LYS A 23 1.47 1.15 4.04
CA LYS A 23 1.22 2.43 4.72
C LYS A 23 0.21 3.29 3.96
N ASP A 24 0.22 3.19 2.64
CA ASP A 24 -0.59 3.98 1.71
C ASP A 24 -1.81 3.20 1.17
N ILE A 25 -1.78 1.88 1.30
CA ILE A 25 -2.83 0.97 0.86
C ILE A 25 -3.36 0.19 2.06
N THR A 26 -4.67 0.18 2.21
CA THR A 26 -5.36 -0.65 3.21
C THR A 26 -5.40 -2.08 2.72
N ARG A 27 -4.68 -2.98 3.39
CA ARG A 27 -4.80 -4.43 3.18
C ARG A 27 -6.12 -4.91 3.79
N ARG A 28 -6.97 -5.54 2.97
CA ARG A 28 -8.20 -6.20 3.43
C ARG A 28 -7.98 -7.73 3.49
N SER A 29 -9.00 -8.51 3.16
CA SER A 29 -8.99 -9.96 3.28
C SER A 29 -8.00 -10.64 2.33
N HIS A 30 -7.44 -11.75 2.79
CA HIS A 30 -6.76 -12.70 1.94
C HIS A 30 -7.79 -13.40 1.05
N VAL A 31 -7.53 -13.43 -0.26
CA VAL A 31 -8.46 -14.01 -1.26
C VAL A 31 -8.01 -15.38 -1.77
N GLY A 32 -7.11 -16.02 -1.02
CA GLY A 32 -6.49 -17.31 -1.40
C GLY A 32 -5.31 -17.14 -2.36
N SER A 33 -4.49 -18.19 -2.47
CA SER A 33 -3.33 -18.28 -3.38
C SER A 33 -2.28 -17.17 -3.21
N GLY A 34 -2.08 -16.69 -1.98
CA GLY A 34 -1.09 -15.63 -1.69
C GLY A 34 -1.49 -14.23 -2.16
N LYS A 35 -2.74 -14.02 -2.59
CA LYS A 35 -3.25 -12.71 -3.04
C LYS A 35 -4.14 -12.05 -1.98
N TYR A 36 -4.16 -10.73 -1.97
CA TYR A 36 -4.91 -9.94 -0.99
C TYR A 36 -5.86 -8.97 -1.69
N GLN A 37 -6.98 -8.69 -1.04
CA GLN A 37 -7.74 -7.49 -1.32
C GLN A 37 -7.01 -6.28 -0.79
N ALA A 38 -7.09 -5.20 -1.55
CA ALA A 38 -6.42 -3.95 -1.23
C ALA A 38 -7.36 -2.77 -1.55
N THR A 39 -7.18 -1.66 -0.84
CA THR A 39 -7.91 -0.42 -1.13
C THR A 39 -6.96 0.76 -1.00
N CYS A 40 -6.97 1.66 -1.97
CA CYS A 40 -6.18 2.87 -1.91
C CYS A 40 -6.72 3.77 -0.81
N LYS A 41 -5.85 4.32 0.05
CA LYS A 41 -6.30 5.24 1.11
C LYS A 41 -6.66 6.64 0.58
N TYR A 42 -6.20 6.97 -0.62
CA TYR A 42 -6.38 8.30 -1.21
C TYR A 42 -7.62 8.35 -2.10
N CYS A 43 -7.65 7.56 -3.17
CA CYS A 43 -8.75 7.56 -4.13
C CYS A 43 -9.83 6.50 -3.86
N ASN A 44 -9.69 5.77 -2.75
CA ASN A 44 -10.60 4.69 -2.35
C ASN A 44 -10.80 3.58 -3.41
N PHE A 45 -9.90 3.50 -4.41
CA PHE A 45 -9.94 2.46 -5.44
C PHE A 45 -9.71 1.09 -4.82
N PHE A 46 -10.55 0.12 -5.19
CA PHE A 46 -10.56 -1.22 -4.62
C PHE A 46 -9.97 -2.25 -5.60
N TRP A 47 -9.11 -3.12 -5.09
CA TRP A 47 -8.61 -4.29 -5.80
C TRP A 47 -9.10 -5.57 -5.15
N SER A 48 -9.83 -6.37 -5.92
CA SER A 48 -10.26 -7.72 -5.53
C SER A 48 -9.09 -8.70 -5.41
N ARG A 49 -8.06 -8.52 -6.25
CA ARG A 49 -6.81 -9.30 -6.27
C ARG A 49 -5.64 -8.35 -6.56
N GLY A 50 -5.14 -7.69 -5.51
CA GLY A 50 -4.05 -6.74 -5.60
C GLY A 50 -2.68 -7.41 -5.50
N ASP A 51 -1.86 -7.23 -6.52
CA ASP A 51 -0.42 -7.51 -6.46
C ASP A 51 0.32 -6.22 -6.10
N VAL A 52 1.42 -6.32 -5.33
CA VAL A 52 2.17 -5.15 -4.84
C VAL A 52 2.60 -4.21 -5.96
N SER A 53 3.07 -4.74 -7.09
CA SER A 53 3.49 -3.93 -8.24
C SER A 53 2.35 -3.09 -8.83
N LYS A 54 1.14 -3.64 -8.92
CA LYS A 54 -0.04 -2.90 -9.41
C LYS A 54 -0.47 -1.80 -8.45
N LEU A 55 -0.30 -2.03 -7.15
CA LEU A 55 -0.57 -1.03 -6.12
C LEU A 55 0.43 0.12 -6.18
N GLU A 56 1.72 -0.19 -6.35
CA GLU A 56 2.79 0.81 -6.50
C GLU A 56 2.62 1.64 -7.79
N GLU A 57 2.33 0.98 -8.91
CA GLU A 57 2.03 1.65 -10.19
C GLU A 57 0.83 2.58 -10.07
N HIS A 58 -0.23 2.15 -9.39
CA HIS A 58 -1.39 3.00 -9.18
C HIS A 58 -1.02 4.27 -8.41
N LEU A 59 -0.27 4.16 -7.30
CA LEU A 59 0.16 5.34 -6.55
C LEU A 59 1.12 6.24 -7.34
N ALA A 60 1.91 5.68 -8.24
CA ALA A 60 2.88 6.42 -9.04
C ALA A 60 2.23 7.17 -10.23
N ASN A 61 1.27 6.56 -10.92
CA ASN A 61 0.77 7.06 -12.21
C ASN A 61 -0.74 7.28 -12.28
N HIS A 62 -1.54 6.59 -11.46
CA HIS A 62 -3.00 6.57 -11.62
C HIS A 62 -3.78 7.18 -10.46
N CYS A 63 -3.13 7.47 -9.33
CA CYS A 63 -3.80 7.97 -8.14
C CYS A 63 -3.82 9.51 -8.13
N SER A 64 -4.87 10.10 -8.69
CA SER A 64 -5.03 11.57 -8.74
C SER A 64 -5.19 12.22 -7.37
N GLU A 65 -5.69 11.48 -6.37
CA GLU A 65 -5.91 11.99 -5.00
C GLU A 65 -4.72 11.76 -4.08
N ALA A 66 -3.68 11.05 -4.52
CA ALA A 66 -2.49 10.84 -3.69
C ALA A 66 -1.67 12.14 -3.58
N PRO A 67 -1.13 12.45 -2.39
CA PRO A 67 -0.25 13.61 -2.24
C PRO A 67 1.03 13.40 -3.05
N ALA A 68 1.56 14.49 -3.62
CA ALA A 68 2.74 14.45 -4.49
C ALA A 68 3.96 13.78 -3.85
N SER A 69 4.11 13.84 -2.52
CA SER A 69 5.17 13.16 -1.77
C SER A 69 5.08 11.64 -1.86
N VAL A 70 3.86 11.10 -1.86
CA VAL A 70 3.58 9.67 -1.99
C VAL A 70 3.79 9.25 -3.44
N VAL A 71 3.23 10.00 -4.39
CA VAL A 71 3.39 9.74 -5.82
C VAL A 71 4.87 9.67 -6.20
N ARG A 72 5.66 10.69 -5.84
CA ARG A 72 7.11 10.73 -6.12
C ARG A 72 7.87 9.55 -5.52
N ARG A 73 7.51 9.14 -4.29
CA ARG A 73 8.14 7.98 -3.62
C ARG A 73 7.91 6.68 -4.39
N TYR A 74 6.73 6.49 -4.96
CA TYR A 74 6.41 5.27 -5.71
C TYR A 74 6.87 5.35 -7.16
N LEU A 75 6.85 6.53 -7.78
CA LEU A 75 7.39 6.75 -9.11
C LEU A 75 8.88 6.34 -9.20
N SER A 76 9.69 6.76 -8.22
CA SER A 76 11.11 6.38 -8.16
C SER A 76 11.33 4.87 -8.05
N LYS A 77 10.37 4.13 -7.47
CA LYS A 77 10.47 2.67 -7.29
C LYS A 77 9.98 1.87 -8.50
N VAL A 78 9.08 2.45 -9.29
CA VAL A 78 8.56 1.81 -10.51
C VAL A 78 9.56 1.95 -11.67
N LEU A 79 10.45 2.95 -11.60
CA LEU A 79 11.47 3.22 -12.62
C LEU A 79 12.85 2.58 -12.33
N GLU A 80 13.01 1.91 -11.18
CA GLU A 80 14.22 1.15 -10.79
C GLU A 80 14.14 -0.33 -11.21
#